data_AF-A0A957XVU4-F1
#
_entry.id   AF-A0A957XVU4-F1
#
_cell.length_a   1.000
_cell.length_b   1.000
_cell.length_c   1.000
_cell.angle_alpha   90.00
_cell.angle_beta   90.00
_cell.angle_gamma   90.00
#
_symmetry.space_group_name_H-M   'P 1'
#
loop_
_entity.id
_entity.type
_entity.pdbx_description
1 polymer ?
#
loop_
_entity_poly.entity_id
_entity_poly.type
_entity_poly.pdbx_seq_one_letter_code
_entity_poly.pdbx_strand_id
1 'polypeptide(L)'
;MSNERNLETSHDRPKIYEIRIKGHLDRQWTDWFGGLTITLDENGDTLLTGPVDQAALHGLLRKVRDLGMPLVSINESHLNQPTVGRSQGENR
;
A
#
# COMPACT_ATOMS: atom_id res chain seq x y z
N MET A 1 -27.90 -20.49 -19.77
CA MET A 1 -27.67 -19.12 -20.27
C MET A 1 -26.47 -18.58 -19.52
N SER A 2 -25.29 -18.71 -20.12
CA SER A 2 -24.01 -18.34 -19.53
C SER A 2 -23.76 -16.86 -19.79
N ASN A 3 -23.43 -16.11 -18.73
CA ASN A 3 -22.19 -15.34 -18.69
C ASN A 3 -22.00 -14.74 -17.30
N GLU A 4 -21.21 -15.47 -16.51
CA GLU A 4 -20.50 -15.04 -15.31
C GLU A 4 -19.48 -13.95 -15.65
N ARG A 5 -19.91 -12.78 -16.13
CA ARG A 5 -19.04 -11.60 -16.18
C ARG A 5 -19.14 -10.84 -14.87
N ASN A 6 -18.70 -11.54 -13.82
CA ASN A 6 -18.21 -10.93 -12.62
C ASN A 6 -17.05 -9.99 -13.05
N LEU A 7 -17.37 -8.70 -13.15
CA LEU A 7 -16.40 -7.63 -13.41
C LEU A 7 -15.59 -7.31 -12.14
N GLU A 8 -15.18 -8.31 -11.35
CA GLU A 8 -14.20 -8.13 -10.26
C GLU A 8 -12.77 -7.98 -10.78
N THR A 9 -12.61 -7.40 -11.96
CA THR A 9 -11.40 -6.67 -12.30
C THR A 9 -11.45 -5.32 -11.57
N SER A 10 -11.54 -5.37 -10.23
CA SER A 10 -11.33 -4.25 -9.31
C SER A 10 -9.85 -3.85 -9.31
N HIS A 11 -9.23 -3.74 -10.48
CA HIS A 11 -7.80 -3.50 -10.67
C HIS A 11 -7.42 -2.02 -10.63
N ASP A 12 -8.39 -1.13 -10.40
CA ASP A 12 -8.20 0.34 -10.45
C ASP A 12 -8.71 1.03 -9.18
N ARG A 13 -8.64 0.35 -8.03
CA ARG A 13 -8.79 1.04 -6.74
C ARG A 13 -7.41 1.49 -6.29
N PRO A 14 -7.21 2.75 -5.89
CA PRO A 14 -5.93 3.19 -5.35
C PRO A 14 -5.60 2.35 -4.12
N LYS A 15 -4.62 1.46 -4.27
CA LYS A 15 -4.12 0.61 -3.20
C LYS A 15 -3.06 1.40 -2.44
N ILE A 16 -3.31 1.60 -1.16
CA ILE A 16 -2.34 2.24 -0.28
C ILE A 16 -1.47 1.14 0.29
N TYR A 17 -0.16 1.27 0.12
CA TYR A 17 0.79 0.32 0.69
C TYR A 17 1.46 0.92 1.92
N GLU A 18 1.66 0.08 2.92
CA GLU A 18 2.48 0.34 4.08
C GLU A 18 3.72 -0.56 4.00
N ILE A 19 4.90 0.05 3.98
CA ILE A 19 6.18 -0.64 3.81
C ILE A 19 7.05 -0.29 5.00
N ARG A 20 7.50 -1.30 5.74
CA ARG A 20 8.37 -1.16 6.90
C ARG A 20 9.78 -1.61 6.53
N ILE A 21 10.75 -0.74 6.78
CA ILE A 21 12.17 -0.99 6.53
C ILE A 21 12.90 -0.86 7.86
N LYS A 22 13.85 -1.76 8.10
CA LYS A 22 14.64 -1.75 9.32
C LYS A 22 15.71 -0.66 9.27
N GLY A 23 15.74 0.16 10.32
CA GLY A 23 16.65 1.29 10.43
C GLY A 23 16.11 2.60 9.85
N HIS A 24 16.94 3.64 9.95
CA HIS A 24 16.58 5.00 9.58
C HIS A 24 16.94 5.29 8.13
N LEU A 25 15.94 5.72 7.36
CA LEU A 25 16.14 6.19 6.01
C LEU A 25 16.70 7.61 6.03
N ASP A 26 17.93 7.78 5.53
CA ASP A 26 18.54 9.10 5.43
C ASP A 26 17.73 10.07 4.57
N ARG A 27 17.78 11.35 4.95
CA ARG A 27 17.00 12.43 4.33
C ARG A 27 17.27 12.59 2.83
N GLN A 28 18.44 12.16 2.36
CA GLN A 28 18.82 12.13 0.95
C GLN A 28 17.96 11.16 0.10
N TRP A 29 17.36 10.16 0.73
CA TRP A 29 16.49 9.20 0.05
C TRP A 29 15.03 9.65 0.07
N THR A 30 14.62 10.51 1.00
CA THR A 30 13.24 11.03 1.13
C THR A 30 12.70 11.57 -0.20
N ASP A 31 13.52 12.26 -0.98
CA ASP A 31 13.17 12.80 -2.30
C ASP A 31 12.84 11.68 -3.32
N TRP A 32 13.54 10.55 -3.22
CA TRP A 32 13.34 9.36 -4.04
C TRP A 32 12.07 8.57 -3.71
N PHE A 33 11.54 8.76 -2.50
CA PHE A 33 10.23 8.29 -2.07
C PHE A 33 9.18 9.41 -2.14
N GLY A 34 9.52 10.55 -2.75
CA GLY A 34 8.68 11.74 -2.87
C GLY A 34 7.32 11.42 -3.48
N GLY A 35 6.31 11.37 -2.62
CA GLY A 35 4.96 10.87 -2.93
C GLY A 35 4.42 9.91 -1.87
N LEU A 36 5.31 9.29 -1.09
CA LEU A 36 5.01 8.48 0.08
C LEU A 36 5.23 9.29 1.36
N THR A 37 4.36 9.07 2.34
CA THR A 37 4.57 9.56 3.71
C THR A 37 5.64 8.70 4.37
N ILE A 38 6.76 9.33 4.74
CA ILE A 38 7.84 8.68 5.48
C ILE A 38 7.72 9.06 6.95
N THR A 39 7.57 8.06 7.80
CA THR A 39 7.48 8.21 9.26
C THR A 39 8.58 7.37 9.89
N LEU A 40 9.31 7.95 10.85
CA LEU A 40 10.22 7.20 11.69
C LEU A 40 9.43 6.59 12.85
N ASP A 41 9.50 5.28 12.97
CA ASP A 41 8.88 4.54 14.07
C ASP A 41 9.74 4.65 15.34
N GLU A 42 9.10 4.53 16.51
CA GLU A 42 9.78 4.63 17.82
C GLU A 42 10.84 3.53 18.01
N ASN A 43 10.74 2.42 17.28
CA ASN A 43 11.73 1.34 17.27
C ASN A 43 12.99 1.68 16.43
N GLY A 44 13.02 2.85 15.77
CA GLY A 44 14.09 3.25 14.87
C GLY A 44 13.95 2.72 13.45
N ASP A 45 12.79 2.18 13.10
CA ASP A 45 12.45 1.67 11.77
C ASP A 45 11.79 2.75 10.91
N THR A 46 11.89 2.63 9.59
CA THR A 46 11.25 3.56 8.67
C THR A 46 9.95 2.97 8.14
N LEU A 47 8.87 3.70 8.35
CA LEU A 47 7.53 3.41 7.83
C LEU A 47 7.26 4.29 6.61
N LEU A 48 6.90 3.66 5.50
CA LEU A 48 6.53 4.29 4.24
C LEU A 48 5.08 3.97 3.93
N THR A 49 4.22 4.99 3.89
CA THR A 49 2.79 4.81 3.64
C THR A 49 2.31 5.73 2.53
N GLY A 50 1.62 5.18 1.53
CA GLY A 50 1.00 5.99 0.49
C GLY A 50 0.50 5.18 -0.71
N PRO A 51 -0.20 5.86 -1.65
CA PRO A 51 -0.67 5.25 -2.88
C PRO A 51 0.51 4.98 -3.80
N VAL A 52 0.81 3.71 -4.07
CA VAL A 52 1.86 3.31 -5.01
C VAL A 52 1.38 2.21 -5.93
N ASP A 53 1.73 2.32 -7.19
CA ASP A 53 1.53 1.26 -8.16
C ASP A 53 2.51 0.10 -7.93
N GLN A 54 2.17 -1.07 -8.45
CA GLN A 54 3.02 -2.26 -8.38
C GLN A 54 4.44 -2.02 -8.93
N ALA A 55 4.58 -1.25 -10.02
CA ALA A 55 5.90 -0.91 -10.55
C ALA A 55 6.72 -0.03 -9.59
N ALA A 56 6.08 0.95 -8.95
CA ALA A 56 6.72 1.82 -7.97
C ALA A 56 7.11 1.04 -6.70
N LEU A 57 6.23 0.16 -6.21
CA LEU A 57 6.51 -0.75 -5.10
C LEU A 57 7.74 -1.63 -5.39
N HIS A 58 7.78 -2.29 -6.54
CA HIS A 58 8.94 -3.11 -6.93
C HIS A 58 10.23 -2.30 -7.08
N GLY A 59 10.13 -1.07 -7.60
CA GLY A 59 11.24 -0.12 -7.63
C GLY A 59 11.73 0.21 -6.22
N LEU A 60 10.81 0.41 -5.29
CA LEU A 60 11.09 0.65 -3.88
C LEU A 60 11.88 -0.48 -3.23
N LEU A 61 11.38 -1.71 -3.38
CA LEU A 61 12.01 -2.90 -2.80
C LEU A 61 13.41 -3.15 -3.36
N ARG A 62 13.60 -2.87 -4.66
CA ARG A 62 14.93 -2.93 -5.27
C ARG A 62 15.88 -1.93 -4.61
N LYS A 63 15.44 -0.71 -4.35
CA LYS A 63 16.24 0.33 -3.68
C LYS A 63 16.57 -0.07 -2.24
N VAL A 64 15.59 -0.55 -1.47
CA VAL A 64 15.80 -1.04 -0.09
C VAL A 64 16.89 -2.11 -0.05
N ARG A 65 16.87 -3.04 -1.01
CA ARG A 65 17.92 -4.06 -1.18
C ARG A 65 19.28 -3.46 -1.55
N ASP A 66 19.30 -2.47 -2.44
CA ASP A 66 20.54 -1.79 -2.87
C ASP A 66 21.21 -1.04 -1.70
N LEU A 67 20.40 -0.48 -0.81
CA LEU A 67 20.82 0.19 0.43
C LEU A 67 21.31 -0.80 1.51
N GLY A 68 21.16 -2.11 1.27
CA GLY A 68 21.46 -3.13 2.27
C GLY A 68 20.52 -3.09 3.48
N MET A 69 19.38 -2.39 3.39
CA MET A 69 18.44 -2.28 4.49
C MET A 69 17.48 -3.47 4.49
N PRO A 70 17.26 -4.11 5.65
CA PRO A 70 16.32 -5.21 5.76
C PRO A 70 14.88 -4.71 5.58
N LEU A 71 14.15 -5.30 4.64
CA LEU A 71 12.70 -5.14 4.58
C LEU A 71 12.06 -5.87 5.76
N VAL A 72 11.26 -5.18 6.56
CA VAL A 72 10.55 -5.75 7.72
C VAL A 72 9.21 -6.32 7.29
N SER A 73 8.39 -5.54 6.59
CA SER A 73 7.04 -5.94 6.19
C SER A 73 6.48 -5.08 5.06
N ILE A 74 5.55 -5.64 4.29
CA ILE A 74 4.72 -4.90 3.31
C ILE A 74 3.27 -5.28 3.57
N ASN A 75 2.41 -4.28 3.76
CA ASN A 75 0.97 -4.46 3.90
C ASN A 75 0.23 -3.66 2.84
N GLU A 76 -0.72 -4.30 2.18
CA GLU A 76 -1.70 -3.62 1.33
C GLU A 76 -2.88 -3.19 2.20
N SER A 77 -3.04 -1.89 2.42
CA SER A 77 -4.26 -1.35 3.00
C SER A 77 -5.30 -1.19 1.89
N HIS A 78 -6.15 -2.21 1.76
CA HIS A 78 -7.36 -2.08 0.96
C HIS A 78 -8.25 -1.08 1.70
N LEU A 79 -8.46 0.10 1.11
CA LEU A 79 -9.43 1.09 1.59
C LEU A 79 -10.78 0.36 1.66
N ASN A 80 -11.14 -0.12 2.85
CA ASN A 80 -12.35 -0.88 3.07
C ASN A 80 -13.50 0.08 2.79
N GLN A 81 -14.12 -0.04 1.62
CA GLN A 81 -15.35 0.68 1.35
C GLN A 81 -16.31 0.30 2.47
N PRO A 82 -16.99 1.25 3.13
CA PRO A 82 -18.08 0.91 4.02
C PRO A 82 -19.03 0.08 3.17
N THR A 83 -19.14 -1.21 3.51
CA THR A 83 -20.12 -2.12 2.92
C THR A 83 -21.46 -1.45 3.19
N VAL A 84 -21.98 -0.72 2.21
CA VAL A 84 -23.31 -0.15 2.30
C VAL A 84 -24.22 -1.36 2.43
N GLY A 85 -24.67 -1.60 3.66
CA GLY A 85 -25.70 -2.58 3.94
C GLY A 85 -26.85 -2.21 3.03
N ARG A 86 -27.09 -3.03 2.01
CA ARG A 86 -28.34 -2.98 1.26
C ARG A 86 -29.42 -3.34 2.26
N SER A 87 -29.96 -2.33 2.91
CA SER A 87 -31.22 -2.39 3.64
C SER A 87 -32.29 -2.70 2.62
N GLN A 88 -32.49 -3.97 2.29
CA GLN A 88 -33.70 -4.44 1.66
C GLN A 88 -34.80 -4.30 2.72
N GLY A 89 -35.38 -3.12 2.76
CA GLY A 89 -36.73 -2.94 3.30
C GLY A 89 -37.66 -3.75 2.43
N GLU A 90 -37.86 -5.02 2.81
CA GLU A 90 -38.96 -5.81 2.29
C GLU A 90 -40.21 -5.30 3.01
N ASN A 91 -40.85 -4.36 2.31
CA ASN A 91 -42.13 -3.77 2.63
C ASN A 91 -43.23 -4.76 2.21
N ARG A 92 -44.03 -5.17 3.20
CA ARG A 92 -45.39 -5.73 3.13
C ARG A 92 -45.57 -7.22 2.85
#